data_AF-A0A396ZFI0-F1
#
_entry.id   AF-A0A396ZFI0-F1
#
_cell.length_a   1.000
_cell.length_b   1.000
_cell.length_c   1.000
_cell.angle_alpha   90.00
_cell.angle_beta   90.00
_cell.angle_gamma   90.00
#
_symmetry.space_group_name_H-M   'P 1'
#
loop_
_entity.id
_entity.type
_entity.pdbx_description
1 polymer ?
#
loop_
_entity_poly.entity_id
_entity_poly.type
_entity_poly.pdbx_seq_one_letter_code
_entity_poly.pdbx_strand_id
1 'polypeptide(L)'
;MRSSHRLWFLGFFFFSLFCNKAEKVEMDMSKGGIGMFVNILPVIFPVSENPFDLTALPQRLTEGQSTSIILTLKTRKENNETYQFAWADTTGTPTVAPSTFTYSSGNSATLILNPVDDNCLEDTMTLNATRVSDSKVFTLSFQIIEADKCIFLASNSATPGTSGPGFLGNLGGIAGADAKCQAEKPNDLPGNASEYKALLGISSFRNPTQAPSTPETDWPLKIGVRYFSYSPSAPEGALIGTSVSNGIGAGSGIFSFPLNSSVDHSSDPSTLSFWTGLGSGFVPIGASYNCSSYTDGSSGYGYDGLKGSTSSSAFSRYYFSCSSPARLICIRQ
;
A
#
# COMPACT_ATOMS: atom_id res chain seq x y z
N MET A 1 -8.43 -49.08 -59.70
CA MET A 1 -9.05 -50.17 -58.90
C MET A 1 -9.41 -49.56 -57.55
N ARG A 2 -10.69 -49.22 -57.30
CA ARG A 2 -11.66 -49.92 -56.40
C ARG A 2 -11.11 -50.04 -54.97
N SER A 3 -11.72 -49.58 -53.88
CA SER A 3 -13.13 -49.52 -53.43
C SER A 3 -13.16 -48.65 -52.14
N SER A 4 -13.94 -47.58 -51.96
CA SER A 4 -15.36 -47.45 -51.54
C SER A 4 -15.86 -48.29 -50.35
N HIS A 5 -16.38 -47.60 -49.30
CA HIS A 5 -17.58 -47.82 -48.43
C HIS A 5 -17.36 -46.98 -47.14
N ARG A 6 -18.12 -45.94 -46.70
CA ARG A 6 -19.56 -45.61 -46.52
C ARG A 6 -20.35 -46.58 -45.62
N LEU A 7 -20.76 -46.09 -44.44
CA LEU A 7 -22.07 -46.19 -43.73
C LEU A 7 -21.88 -45.53 -42.33
N TRP A 8 -22.53 -44.46 -41.84
CA TRP A 8 -23.95 -44.04 -41.63
C TRP A 8 -24.71 -44.79 -40.52
N PHE A 9 -24.95 -44.12 -39.38
CA PHE A 9 -26.09 -44.19 -38.42
C PHE A 9 -25.86 -43.07 -37.38
N LEU A 10 -26.56 -41.92 -37.37
CA LEU A 10 -27.95 -41.61 -37.01
C LEU A 10 -28.36 -42.05 -35.59
N GLY A 11 -28.46 -41.06 -34.70
CA GLY A 11 -29.07 -41.17 -33.36
C GLY A 11 -29.53 -39.79 -32.89
N PHE A 12 -30.83 -39.55 -33.00
CA PHE A 12 -31.56 -38.32 -32.71
C PHE A 12 -32.41 -38.56 -31.45
N PHE A 13 -32.28 -37.73 -30.41
CA PHE A 13 -33.19 -37.56 -29.24
C PHE A 13 -32.66 -36.32 -28.51
N PHE A 14 -33.21 -35.10 -28.57
CA PHE A 14 -34.54 -34.54 -28.28
C PHE A 14 -35.06 -34.72 -26.84
N PHE A 15 -35.35 -33.56 -26.24
CA PHE A 15 -35.88 -33.24 -24.89
C PHE A 15 -34.85 -33.35 -23.75
N SER A 16 -34.62 -32.34 -22.88
CA SER A 16 -35.59 -31.39 -22.33
C SER A 16 -34.91 -30.11 -21.84
N LEU A 17 -35.54 -28.98 -22.16
CA LEU A 17 -35.42 -27.71 -21.45
C LEU A 17 -35.79 -27.91 -19.96
N PHE A 18 -34.90 -27.50 -19.05
CA PHE A 18 -35.33 -27.06 -17.72
C PHE A 18 -35.07 -25.56 -17.59
N CYS A 19 -36.10 -24.84 -18.00
CA CYS A 19 -36.40 -23.48 -17.61
C CYS A 19 -36.61 -23.48 -16.09
N ASN A 20 -35.74 -22.81 -15.33
CA ASN A 20 -36.05 -22.43 -13.96
C ASN A 20 -37.12 -21.33 -14.03
N LYS A 21 -38.40 -21.75 -13.99
CA LYS A 21 -39.53 -20.88 -13.71
C LYS A 21 -39.40 -20.43 -12.26
N ALA A 22 -39.28 -19.11 -12.07
CA ALA A 22 -39.62 -18.48 -10.81
C ALA A 22 -41.06 -18.85 -10.44
N GLU A 23 -41.22 -19.41 -9.25
CA GLU A 23 -42.51 -19.76 -8.67
C GLU A 23 -43.33 -18.50 -8.44
N LYS A 24 -44.57 -18.51 -8.93
CA LYS A 24 -45.53 -17.43 -8.73
C LYS A 24 -46.12 -17.64 -7.33
N VAL A 25 -45.81 -16.75 -6.40
CA VAL A 25 -46.48 -16.74 -5.08
C VAL A 25 -47.93 -16.31 -5.31
N GLU A 26 -48.86 -17.26 -5.27
CA GLU A 26 -50.28 -16.98 -5.17
C GLU A 26 -50.60 -16.60 -3.72
N MET A 27 -50.84 -15.31 -3.48
CA MET A 27 -51.52 -14.87 -2.27
C MET A 27 -52.99 -15.23 -2.39
N ASP A 28 -53.39 -16.33 -1.74
CA ASP A 28 -54.79 -16.63 -1.45
C ASP A 28 -55.34 -15.53 -0.53
N MET A 29 -56.13 -14.63 -1.11
CA MET A 29 -56.84 -13.57 -0.42
C MET A 29 -58.34 -13.92 -0.42
N SER A 30 -58.70 -15.02 0.24
CA SER A 30 -60.10 -15.36 0.45
C SER A 30 -60.37 -15.97 1.84
N LYS A 31 -60.24 -15.15 2.87
CA LYS A 31 -61.05 -15.25 4.10
C LYS A 31 -61.06 -13.89 4.78
N GLY A 32 -62.24 -13.27 4.76
CA GLY A 32 -62.47 -11.91 5.20
C GLY A 32 -62.19 -11.69 6.69
N GLY A 33 -61.89 -10.43 7.00
CA GLY A 33 -61.74 -9.97 8.38
C GLY A 33 -61.16 -8.57 8.45
N ILE A 34 -61.98 -7.58 8.07
CA ILE A 34 -62.06 -6.23 8.66
C ILE A 34 -60.74 -5.69 9.27
N GLY A 35 -60.16 -4.65 8.64
CA GLY A 35 -59.36 -3.69 9.40
C GLY A 35 -58.20 -3.05 8.66
N MET A 36 -58.41 -1.79 8.24
CA MET A 36 -57.40 -0.73 8.15
C MET A 36 -56.39 -0.82 6.99
N PHE A 37 -56.65 -0.04 5.93
CA PHE A 37 -55.61 0.48 5.05
C PHE A 37 -54.66 1.36 5.87
N VAL A 38 -53.53 0.81 6.30
CA VAL A 38 -52.41 1.62 6.79
C VAL A 38 -51.69 2.14 5.54
N ASN A 39 -51.88 3.43 5.26
CA ASN A 39 -50.96 4.21 4.44
C ASN A 39 -49.59 4.14 5.11
N ILE A 40 -48.76 3.18 4.71
CA ILE A 40 -47.33 3.22 5.00
C ILE A 40 -46.75 4.25 4.03
N LEU A 41 -46.87 5.52 4.40
CA LEU A 41 -45.92 6.54 3.97
C LEU A 41 -44.52 5.95 4.19
N PRO A 42 -43.59 6.06 3.23
CA PRO A 42 -42.19 5.86 3.57
C PRO A 42 -41.89 6.88 4.66
N VAL A 43 -41.70 6.40 5.89
CA VAL A 43 -41.12 7.22 6.95
C VAL A 43 -39.74 7.60 6.40
N ILE A 44 -39.65 8.82 5.89
CA ILE A 44 -38.39 9.50 5.64
C ILE A 44 -37.77 9.60 7.02
N PHE A 45 -36.98 8.59 7.40
CA PHE A 45 -36.13 8.71 8.57
C PHE A 45 -35.32 9.98 8.35
N PRO A 46 -35.39 10.98 9.25
CA PRO A 46 -34.52 12.13 9.14
C PRO A 46 -33.10 11.58 9.24
N VAL A 47 -32.36 11.63 8.13
CA VAL A 47 -30.93 11.40 8.14
C VAL A 47 -30.39 12.41 9.15
N SER A 48 -29.94 11.90 10.29
CA SER A 48 -29.42 12.75 11.36
C SER A 48 -28.22 13.47 10.78
N GLU A 49 -28.37 14.77 10.51
CA GLU A 49 -27.23 15.57 10.07
C GLU A 49 -26.08 15.44 11.09
N ASN A 50 -24.85 15.43 10.57
CA ASN A 50 -23.67 15.38 11.42
C ASN A 50 -23.70 16.59 12.38
N PRO A 51 -23.70 16.37 13.72
CA PRO A 51 -23.85 17.43 14.70
C PRO A 51 -22.60 18.29 14.82
N PHE A 52 -21.47 17.86 14.25
CA PHE A 52 -20.20 18.56 14.30
C PHE A 52 -20.06 19.55 13.15
N ASP A 53 -19.47 20.71 13.44
CA ASP A 53 -18.95 21.64 12.44
C ASP A 53 -17.60 21.11 11.94
N LEU A 54 -17.60 20.66 10.69
CA LEU A 54 -16.43 20.06 10.05
C LEU A 54 -15.55 21.11 9.34
N THR A 55 -15.99 22.37 9.27
CA THR A 55 -15.29 23.41 8.47
C THR A 55 -13.93 23.81 9.03
N ALA A 56 -13.74 23.61 10.33
CA ALA A 56 -12.50 23.94 11.04
C ALA A 56 -11.55 22.74 11.24
N LEU A 57 -11.92 21.54 10.77
CA LEU A 57 -11.10 20.36 10.93
C LEU A 57 -9.97 20.33 9.87
N PRO A 58 -8.77 19.84 10.24
CA PRO A 58 -7.73 19.60 9.25
C PRO A 58 -8.20 18.52 8.27
N GLN A 59 -7.94 18.73 6.98
CA GLN A 59 -8.25 17.72 5.95
C GLN A 59 -7.24 16.57 5.93
N ARG A 60 -6.00 16.85 6.38
CA ARG A 60 -4.88 15.91 6.37
C ARG A 60 -4.26 15.79 7.75
N LEU A 61 -3.88 14.58 8.13
CA LEU A 61 -3.08 14.29 9.32
C LEU A 61 -1.80 13.54 8.90
N THR A 62 -0.72 13.71 9.64
CA THR A 62 0.51 12.95 9.41
C THR A 62 0.51 11.71 10.27
N GLU A 63 0.78 10.56 9.66
CA GLU A 63 0.88 9.28 10.33
C GLU A 63 1.94 9.32 11.46
N GLY A 64 1.62 8.70 12.61
CA GLY A 64 2.49 8.65 13.79
C GLY A 64 2.70 10.01 14.50
N GLN A 65 2.08 11.09 14.01
CA GLN A 65 2.20 12.41 14.61
C GLN A 65 0.92 12.82 15.36
N SER A 66 1.06 13.03 16.66
CA SER A 66 -0.02 13.54 17.50
C SER A 66 -0.42 14.95 17.09
N THR A 67 -1.70 15.13 16.73
CA THR A 67 -2.30 16.38 16.27
C THR A 67 -3.48 16.77 17.15
N SER A 68 -3.50 18.02 17.62
CA SER A 68 -4.62 18.57 18.38
C SER A 68 -5.68 19.14 17.44
N ILE A 69 -6.92 18.71 17.58
CA ILE A 69 -8.08 19.24 16.86
C ILE A 69 -9.13 19.77 17.83
N ILE A 70 -9.96 20.70 17.36
CA ILE A 70 -11.11 21.21 18.11
C ILE A 70 -12.38 20.75 17.41
N LEU A 71 -13.15 19.89 18.09
CA LEU A 71 -14.41 19.36 17.60
C LEU A 71 -15.58 20.13 18.20
N THR A 72 -16.27 20.91 17.36
CA THR A 72 -17.34 21.83 17.78
C THR A 72 -18.71 21.34 17.32
N LEU A 73 -19.70 21.33 18.21
CA LEU A 73 -21.10 21.07 17.87
C LEU A 73 -21.71 22.31 17.18
N LYS A 74 -22.41 22.09 16.06
CA LYS A 74 -23.16 23.14 15.33
C LYS A 74 -24.23 23.79 16.20
N THR A 75 -24.92 22.97 16.98
CA THR A 75 -25.98 23.40 17.90
C THR A 75 -25.79 22.74 19.24
N ARG A 76 -25.74 23.54 20.31
CA ARG A 76 -25.73 23.03 21.68
C ARG A 76 -27.17 22.69 22.10
N LYS A 77 -27.37 21.50 22.68
CA LYS A 77 -28.61 21.21 23.42
C LYS A 77 -28.47 21.62 24.88
N GLU A 78 -29.58 21.94 25.53
CA GLU A 78 -29.60 22.29 26.96
C GLU A 78 -29.12 21.14 27.87
N ASN A 79 -29.27 19.90 27.41
CA ASN A 79 -28.80 18.71 28.11
C ASN A 79 -27.35 18.39 27.75
N ASN A 80 -26.62 17.84 28.72
CA ASN A 80 -25.26 17.32 28.49
C ASN A 80 -25.30 16.21 27.42
N GLU A 81 -24.44 16.33 26.40
CA GLU A 81 -24.25 15.28 25.41
C GLU A 81 -22.86 14.65 25.56
N THR A 82 -22.81 13.32 25.65
CA THR A 82 -21.56 12.56 25.74
C THR A 82 -21.29 11.81 24.44
N TYR A 83 -20.05 11.88 23.96
CA TYR A 83 -19.56 11.18 22.78
C TYR A 83 -18.36 10.32 23.14
N GLN A 84 -18.31 9.12 22.57
CA GLN A 84 -17.15 8.22 22.57
C GLN A 84 -16.44 8.32 21.22
N PHE A 85 -15.12 8.40 21.25
CA PHE A 85 -14.28 8.52 20.07
C PHE A 85 -13.42 7.27 19.91
N ALA A 86 -13.44 6.69 18.72
CA ALA A 86 -12.60 5.57 18.36
C ALA A 86 -12.30 5.60 16.86
N TRP A 87 -11.09 5.22 16.48
CA TRP A 87 -10.77 4.99 15.07
C TRP A 87 -11.54 3.76 14.57
N ALA A 88 -12.05 3.84 13.34
CA ALA A 88 -12.73 2.73 12.68
C ALA A 88 -11.71 1.67 12.22
N ASP A 89 -10.57 2.13 11.70
CA ASP A 89 -9.41 1.29 11.49
C ASP A 89 -8.56 1.25 12.77
N THR A 90 -8.14 0.05 13.16
CA THR A 90 -7.31 -0.19 14.33
C THR A 90 -6.00 -0.90 13.98
N THR A 91 -5.78 -1.21 12.70
CA THR A 91 -4.45 -1.59 12.18
C THR A 91 -3.49 -0.44 12.48
N GLY A 92 -2.25 -0.72 12.87
CA GLY A 92 -1.29 0.31 13.28
C GLY A 92 -1.45 0.88 14.70
N THR A 93 -2.51 0.53 15.44
CA THR A 93 -2.77 1.01 16.82
C THR A 93 -2.92 2.55 16.96
N PRO A 94 -3.78 3.19 16.15
CA PRO A 94 -4.01 4.62 16.24
C PRO A 94 -4.66 4.99 17.58
N THR A 95 -4.42 6.21 18.06
CA THR A 95 -4.95 6.66 19.36
C THR A 95 -5.75 7.95 19.25
N VAL A 96 -6.69 8.12 20.18
CA VAL A 96 -7.48 9.35 20.37
C VAL A 96 -7.62 9.63 21.86
N ALA A 97 -7.35 10.87 22.28
CA ALA A 97 -7.44 11.30 23.66
C ALA A 97 -8.14 12.66 23.80
N PRO A 98 -9.13 12.81 24.69
CA PRO A 98 -9.79 11.74 25.43
C PRO A 98 -10.64 10.86 24.50
N SER A 99 -10.78 9.57 24.83
CA SER A 99 -11.67 8.64 24.12
C SER A 99 -13.15 8.85 24.45
N THR A 100 -13.47 9.71 25.42
CA THR A 100 -14.83 10.09 25.77
C THR A 100 -14.86 11.55 26.22
N PHE A 101 -15.85 12.31 25.77
CA PHE A 101 -16.03 13.71 26.18
C PHE A 101 -17.51 14.02 26.41
N THR A 102 -17.80 14.86 27.42
CA THR A 102 -19.15 15.33 27.71
C THR A 102 -19.22 16.84 27.53
N TYR A 103 -20.06 17.29 26.60
CA TYR A 103 -20.38 18.70 26.37
C TYR A 103 -21.34 19.20 27.44
N SER A 104 -20.80 19.73 28.55
CA SER A 104 -21.59 20.17 29.71
C SER A 104 -21.84 21.69 29.75
N SER A 105 -20.81 22.50 29.52
CA SER A 105 -20.88 23.97 29.57
C SER A 105 -20.50 24.67 28.26
N GLY A 106 -19.75 24.00 27.38
CA GLY A 106 -19.32 24.49 26.07
C GLY A 106 -19.78 23.60 24.92
N ASN A 107 -19.56 24.06 23.69
CA ASN A 107 -19.85 23.32 22.45
C ASN A 107 -18.61 22.76 21.76
N SER A 108 -17.42 22.91 22.35
CA SER A 108 -16.15 22.44 21.77
C SER A 108 -15.44 21.44 22.68
N ALA A 109 -14.79 20.46 22.06
CA ALA A 109 -13.92 19.49 22.70
C ALA A 109 -12.56 19.50 22.01
N THR A 110 -11.48 19.51 22.78
CA THR A 110 -10.13 19.32 22.24
C THR A 110 -9.82 17.83 22.24
N LEU A 111 -9.48 17.29 21.06
CA LEU A 111 -9.04 15.91 20.89
C LEU A 111 -7.59 15.90 20.40
N ILE A 112 -6.79 14.98 20.92
CA ILE A 112 -5.46 14.66 20.43
C ILE A 112 -5.59 13.37 19.63
N LEU A 113 -5.29 13.45 18.35
CA LEU A 113 -5.35 12.35 17.39
C LEU A 113 -3.94 11.90 17.05
N ASN A 114 -3.68 10.59 17.09
CA ASN A 114 -2.47 9.99 16.55
C ASN A 114 -2.89 8.92 15.53
N PRO A 115 -3.04 9.28 14.24
CA PRO A 115 -3.35 8.31 13.20
C PRO A 115 -2.13 7.43 12.95
N VAL A 116 -2.33 6.13 12.85
CA VAL A 116 -1.33 5.14 12.48
C VAL A 116 -2.10 4.02 11.81
N ASP A 117 -1.63 3.55 10.67
CA ASP A 117 -2.14 2.35 10.02
C ASP A 117 -0.98 1.36 9.78
N ASP A 118 -1.28 0.24 9.11
CA ASP A 118 -0.28 -0.78 8.76
C ASP A 118 -0.10 -0.90 7.24
N ASN A 119 -0.06 0.23 6.52
CA ASN A 119 0.27 0.22 5.11
C ASN A 119 1.26 1.35 4.74
N CYS A 120 1.32 1.74 3.46
CA CYS A 120 2.23 2.78 2.97
C CYS A 120 1.59 3.67 1.90
N LEU A 121 0.27 3.55 1.72
CA LEU A 121 -0.54 4.25 0.73
C LEU A 121 -1.20 5.45 1.40
N GLU A 122 -1.23 6.59 0.71
CA GLU A 122 -1.99 7.74 1.20
C GLU A 122 -3.50 7.40 1.15
N ASP A 123 -4.07 7.05 2.30
CA ASP A 123 -5.46 6.62 2.42
C ASP A 123 -6.30 7.56 3.30
N THR A 124 -7.51 7.11 3.64
CA THR A 124 -8.43 7.86 4.50
C THR A 124 -8.79 7.06 5.74
N MET A 125 -8.32 7.54 6.89
CA MET A 125 -8.76 7.01 8.18
C MET A 125 -10.05 7.69 8.65
N THR A 126 -10.90 6.92 9.32
CA THR A 126 -12.18 7.40 9.86
C THR A 126 -12.18 7.33 11.38
N LEU A 127 -12.47 8.46 12.03
CA LEU A 127 -12.76 8.55 13.46
C LEU A 127 -14.28 8.51 13.67
N ASN A 128 -14.75 7.55 14.44
CA ASN A 128 -16.14 7.41 14.84
C ASN A 128 -16.39 8.18 16.13
N ALA A 129 -17.33 9.11 16.09
CA ALA A 129 -17.91 9.77 17.25
C ALA A 129 -19.28 9.15 17.55
N THR A 130 -19.35 8.29 18.55
CA THR A 130 -20.58 7.60 18.95
C THR A 130 -21.26 8.37 20.08
N ARG A 131 -22.46 8.89 19.84
CA ARG A 131 -23.25 9.54 20.88
C ARG A 131 -23.78 8.49 21.84
N VAL A 132 -23.50 8.67 23.14
CA VAL A 132 -23.82 7.66 24.17
C VAL A 132 -25.33 7.50 24.39
N SER A 133 -26.12 8.57 24.23
CA SER A 133 -27.55 8.54 24.55
C SER A 133 -28.40 7.70 23.59
N ASP A 134 -27.99 7.56 22.33
CA ASP A 134 -28.75 6.85 21.31
C ASP A 134 -27.89 5.98 20.39
N SER A 135 -26.61 5.78 20.75
CA SER A 135 -25.62 4.99 20.00
C SER A 135 -25.47 5.40 18.53
N LYS A 136 -25.87 6.62 18.15
CA LYS A 136 -25.67 7.10 16.79
C LYS A 136 -24.19 7.38 16.55
N VAL A 137 -23.69 6.87 15.43
CA VAL A 137 -22.29 7.03 14.99
C VAL A 137 -22.21 8.16 13.97
N PHE A 138 -21.28 9.08 14.19
CA PHE A 138 -20.92 10.14 13.26
C PHE A 138 -19.47 9.95 12.84
N THR A 139 -19.21 9.99 11.54
CA THR A 139 -17.88 9.70 10.98
C THR A 139 -17.15 11.00 10.66
N LEU A 140 -15.88 11.07 11.04
CA LEU A 140 -14.95 12.13 10.68
C LEU A 140 -13.81 11.50 9.86
N SER A 141 -13.63 11.94 8.63
CA SER A 141 -12.65 11.34 7.71
C SER A 141 -11.45 12.27 7.53
N PHE A 142 -10.25 11.70 7.59
CA PHE A 142 -8.99 12.42 7.45
C PHE A 142 -8.13 11.72 6.41
N GLN A 143 -7.55 12.47 5.48
CA GLN A 143 -6.51 11.92 4.61
C GLN A 143 -5.23 11.76 5.42
N ILE A 144 -4.60 10.59 5.35
CA ILE A 144 -3.34 10.34 6.04
C ILE A 144 -2.17 10.62 5.10
N ILE A 145 -1.19 11.35 5.63
CA ILE A 145 0.11 11.55 5.00
C ILE A 145 1.05 10.50 5.58
N GLU A 146 1.39 9.52 4.75
CA GLU A 146 2.19 8.36 5.11
C GLU A 146 3.61 8.71 5.56
N ALA A 147 3.93 8.28 6.78
CA ALA A 147 5.31 8.26 7.25
C ALA A 147 6.06 7.07 6.64
N ASP A 148 5.35 5.97 6.41
CA ASP A 148 5.87 4.76 5.79
C ASP A 148 6.12 4.91 4.30
N LYS A 149 6.87 3.95 3.72
CA LYS A 149 7.31 4.03 2.32
C LYS A 149 7.07 2.71 1.60
N CYS A 150 6.42 2.79 0.45
CA CYS A 150 6.27 1.63 -0.42
C CYS A 150 7.54 1.36 -1.24
N ILE A 151 7.85 0.08 -1.38
CA ILE A 151 8.84 -0.46 -2.30
C ILE A 151 8.09 -1.20 -3.40
N PHE A 152 8.35 -0.85 -4.66
CA PHE A 152 7.85 -1.62 -5.80
C PHE A 152 9.01 -2.08 -6.70
N LEU A 153 8.70 -3.00 -7.61
CA LEU A 153 9.69 -3.61 -8.49
C LEU A 153 9.47 -3.18 -9.94
N ALA A 154 10.38 -2.36 -10.47
CA ALA A 154 10.39 -2.04 -11.89
C ALA A 154 11.03 -3.18 -12.68
N SER A 155 10.47 -3.51 -13.84
CA SER A 155 10.83 -4.71 -14.58
C SER A 155 10.76 -4.57 -16.10
N ASN A 156 10.90 -3.35 -16.62
CA ASN A 156 10.84 -3.05 -18.05
C ASN A 156 9.47 -3.39 -18.65
N SER A 157 8.40 -3.10 -17.90
CA SER A 157 7.04 -3.33 -18.35
C SER A 157 6.46 -2.07 -18.99
N ALA A 158 5.66 -2.25 -20.04
CA ALA A 158 4.86 -1.17 -20.62
C ALA A 158 3.72 -0.71 -19.68
N THR A 159 3.39 -1.50 -18.66
CA THR A 159 2.36 -1.19 -17.67
C THR A 159 2.99 -1.18 -16.27
N PRO A 160 3.05 -0.01 -15.60
CA PRO A 160 3.54 0.11 -14.22
C PRO A 160 2.95 -0.95 -13.28
N GLY A 161 3.80 -1.50 -12.40
CA GLY A 161 3.39 -2.51 -11.42
C GLY A 161 3.12 -3.92 -11.96
N THR A 162 3.37 -4.18 -13.25
CA THR A 162 3.29 -5.53 -13.82
C THR A 162 4.67 -6.10 -14.10
N SER A 163 4.78 -7.44 -14.11
CA SER A 163 6.05 -8.12 -14.43
C SER A 163 6.40 -8.01 -15.90
N GLY A 164 7.56 -7.44 -16.20
CA GLY A 164 8.18 -7.40 -17.52
C GLY A 164 9.43 -8.30 -17.63
N PRO A 165 10.15 -8.21 -18.76
CA PRO A 165 11.33 -9.04 -19.05
C PRO A 165 12.57 -8.68 -18.21
N GLY A 166 12.54 -7.58 -17.45
CA GLY A 166 13.67 -7.06 -16.68
C GLY A 166 14.61 -6.17 -17.49
N PHE A 167 15.61 -5.64 -16.79
CA PHE A 167 16.65 -4.77 -17.33
C PHE A 167 17.99 -5.47 -17.35
N LEU A 168 18.76 -5.24 -18.40
CA LEU A 168 20.19 -5.56 -18.43
C LEU A 168 20.97 -4.57 -17.55
N GLY A 169 22.25 -4.88 -17.30
CA GLY A 169 23.14 -4.06 -16.46
C GLY A 169 23.38 -2.63 -16.98
N ASN A 170 23.14 -2.35 -18.26
CA ASN A 170 23.12 -0.97 -18.77
C ASN A 170 21.79 -0.30 -18.42
N LEU A 171 21.76 0.34 -17.27
CA LEU A 171 20.62 1.10 -16.78
C LEU A 171 20.69 2.57 -17.20
N GLY A 172 21.80 3.01 -17.83
CA GLY A 172 22.10 4.42 -18.06
C GLY A 172 22.73 5.09 -16.83
N GLY A 173 23.45 4.33 -16.02
CA GLY A 173 23.97 4.77 -14.73
C GLY A 173 22.87 4.94 -13.67
N ILE A 174 23.21 5.55 -12.52
CA ILE A 174 22.26 5.78 -11.43
C ILE A 174 21.08 6.64 -11.87
N ALA A 175 21.34 7.72 -12.62
CA ALA A 175 20.28 8.59 -13.12
C ALA A 175 19.31 7.84 -14.05
N GLY A 176 19.83 6.96 -14.91
CA GLY A 176 18.99 6.12 -15.78
C GLY A 176 18.21 5.05 -15.01
N ALA A 177 18.79 4.46 -13.97
CA ALA A 177 18.10 3.53 -13.08
C ALA A 177 16.95 4.22 -12.31
N ASP A 178 17.19 5.43 -11.80
CA ASP A 178 16.14 6.25 -11.19
C ASP A 178 15.05 6.57 -12.21
N ALA A 179 15.40 7.05 -13.41
CA ALA A 179 14.42 7.36 -14.45
C ALA A 179 13.52 6.16 -14.81
N LYS A 180 14.05 4.93 -14.76
CA LYS A 180 13.27 3.69 -14.92
C LYS A 180 12.28 3.48 -13.78
N CYS A 181 12.70 3.67 -12.53
CA CYS A 181 11.78 3.65 -11.39
C CYS A 181 10.70 4.74 -11.54
N GLN A 182 11.07 5.96 -11.89
CA GLN A 182 10.12 7.07 -12.06
C GLN A 182 9.11 6.77 -13.16
N ALA A 183 9.54 6.17 -14.28
CA ALA A 183 8.67 5.81 -15.40
C ALA A 183 7.73 4.64 -15.08
N GLU A 184 8.14 3.70 -14.23
CA GLU A 184 7.34 2.53 -13.85
C GLU A 184 6.63 2.69 -12.50
N LYS A 185 6.61 3.90 -11.91
CA LYS A 185 5.86 4.18 -10.68
C LYS A 185 4.37 3.86 -10.89
N PRO A 186 3.78 2.96 -10.09
CA PRO A 186 2.34 2.73 -10.08
C PRO A 186 1.57 3.99 -9.63
N ASN A 187 0.41 4.22 -10.24
CA ASN A 187 -0.39 5.41 -9.97
C ASN A 187 -0.93 5.48 -8.53
N ASP A 188 -1.20 4.33 -7.93
CA ASP A 188 -1.74 4.24 -6.56
C ASP A 188 -0.69 4.58 -5.50
N LEU A 189 0.60 4.53 -5.85
CA LEU A 189 1.64 4.88 -4.90
C LEU A 189 1.69 6.40 -4.67
N PRO A 190 1.97 6.85 -3.44
CA PRO A 190 1.92 8.27 -3.10
C PRO A 190 3.10 9.08 -3.68
N GLY A 191 2.99 10.41 -3.67
CA GLY A 191 4.05 11.31 -4.15
C GLY A 191 4.26 11.34 -5.67
N ASN A 192 5.20 12.20 -6.08
CA ASN A 192 5.55 12.38 -7.49
C ASN A 192 6.49 11.28 -7.98
N ALA A 193 6.42 10.97 -9.28
CA ALA A 193 7.34 10.03 -9.92
C ALA A 193 8.81 10.32 -9.58
N SER A 194 9.23 11.58 -9.64
CA SER A 194 10.60 12.03 -9.37
C SER A 194 11.14 11.73 -7.97
N GLU A 195 10.27 11.41 -7.01
CA GLU A 195 10.66 11.04 -5.64
C GLU A 195 11.15 9.58 -5.56
N TYR A 196 10.98 8.79 -6.63
CA TYR A 196 11.34 7.37 -6.65
C TYR A 196 12.71 7.12 -7.23
N LYS A 197 13.47 6.30 -6.52
CA LYS A 197 14.87 5.98 -6.80
C LYS A 197 15.15 4.50 -6.74
N ALA A 198 16.12 4.06 -7.53
CA ALA A 198 16.56 2.67 -7.53
C ALA A 198 17.47 2.38 -6.32
N LEU A 199 17.24 1.30 -5.59
CA LEU A 199 18.15 0.86 -4.55
C LEU A 199 19.37 0.15 -5.17
N LEU A 200 20.39 0.94 -5.51
CA LEU A 200 21.63 0.48 -6.12
C LEU A 200 22.85 1.03 -5.39
N GLY A 201 23.83 0.18 -5.14
CA GLY A 201 25.11 0.55 -4.54
C GLY A 201 26.12 1.03 -5.58
N ILE A 202 26.76 2.17 -5.31
CA ILE A 202 28.01 2.61 -5.96
C ILE A 202 28.90 3.24 -4.91
N SER A 203 30.15 2.79 -4.83
CA SER A 203 31.09 3.18 -3.78
C SER A 203 31.30 4.69 -3.64
N SER A 204 31.19 5.48 -4.71
CA SER A 204 31.44 6.93 -4.72
C SER A 204 30.20 7.81 -4.58
N PHE A 205 28.99 7.25 -4.51
CA PHE A 205 27.75 8.02 -4.52
C PHE A 205 26.70 7.39 -3.60
N ARG A 206 26.07 6.30 -4.03
CA ARG A 206 25.11 5.52 -3.23
C ARG A 206 25.80 4.50 -2.36
N ASN A 207 26.40 4.99 -1.29
CA ASN A 207 27.09 4.17 -0.31
C ASN A 207 26.66 4.58 1.10
N PRO A 208 25.78 3.80 1.75
CA PRO A 208 25.37 4.13 3.11
C PRO A 208 26.53 3.87 4.10
N THR A 209 27.55 3.09 3.76
CA THR A 209 28.60 2.75 4.75
C THR A 209 29.80 3.71 4.72
N GLN A 210 29.68 4.89 4.10
CA GLN A 210 30.78 5.87 4.06
C GLN A 210 30.82 6.75 5.31
N ALA A 211 32.04 6.93 5.85
CA ALA A 211 32.27 7.74 7.04
C ALA A 211 31.68 9.16 6.92
N PRO A 212 31.31 9.81 8.05
CA PRO A 212 30.56 11.09 8.06
C PRO A 212 31.16 12.26 7.27
N SER A 213 32.47 12.19 6.94
CA SER A 213 33.17 13.18 6.13
C SER A 213 32.83 13.13 4.63
N THR A 214 32.15 12.08 4.18
CA THR A 214 31.63 11.96 2.80
C THR A 214 30.12 11.82 2.92
N PRO A 215 29.31 12.76 2.40
CA PRO A 215 27.87 12.67 2.49
C PRO A 215 27.40 11.39 1.79
N GLU A 216 26.56 10.61 2.45
CA GLU A 216 25.77 9.53 1.86
C GLU A 216 24.80 10.16 0.85
N THR A 217 25.33 10.49 -0.32
CA THR A 217 24.60 11.30 -1.27
C THR A 217 23.59 10.39 -1.95
N ASP A 218 22.32 10.78 -1.88
CA ASP A 218 21.28 10.15 -2.68
C ASP A 218 20.96 8.67 -2.33
N TRP A 219 21.20 8.25 -1.08
CA TRP A 219 20.78 6.93 -0.61
C TRP A 219 19.25 6.86 -0.40
N PRO A 220 18.55 5.84 -0.94
CA PRO A 220 17.07 5.79 -0.88
C PRO A 220 16.46 5.44 0.49
N LEU A 221 17.16 4.72 1.36
CA LEU A 221 16.61 4.28 2.65
C LEU A 221 16.90 5.29 3.77
N LYS A 222 15.94 5.52 4.67
CA LYS A 222 16.04 6.45 5.80
C LYS A 222 15.81 5.73 7.13
N ILE A 223 16.65 6.02 8.12
CA ILE A 223 16.60 5.41 9.46
C ILE A 223 15.21 5.58 10.08
N GLY A 224 14.68 4.51 10.68
CA GLY A 224 13.43 4.55 11.44
C GLY A 224 12.16 4.50 10.59
N VAL A 225 12.28 4.44 9.27
CA VAL A 225 11.14 4.32 8.35
C VAL A 225 10.76 2.86 8.16
N ARG A 226 9.46 2.54 8.19
CA ARG A 226 8.94 1.23 7.80
C ARG A 226 8.79 1.19 6.28
N TYR A 227 9.21 0.07 5.70
CA TYR A 227 9.11 -0.17 4.27
C TYR A 227 8.20 -1.36 3.99
N PHE A 228 7.23 -1.16 3.10
CA PHE A 228 6.27 -2.18 2.70
C PHE A 228 6.49 -2.55 1.24
N SER A 229 6.37 -3.83 0.91
CA SER A 229 6.33 -4.28 -0.49
C SER A 229 5.00 -3.87 -1.11
N TYR A 230 5.00 -3.36 -2.34
CA TYR A 230 3.80 -3.02 -3.09
C TYR A 230 3.66 -3.88 -4.34
N SER A 231 2.44 -4.35 -4.59
CA SER A 231 2.01 -4.94 -5.85
C SER A 231 0.60 -4.45 -6.18
N PRO A 232 0.26 -4.13 -7.44
CA PRO A 232 -1.11 -3.79 -7.80
C PRO A 232 -2.14 -4.87 -7.48
N SER A 233 -1.71 -6.13 -7.42
CA SER A 233 -2.55 -7.28 -7.05
C SER A 233 -2.74 -7.46 -5.54
N ALA A 234 -1.96 -6.74 -4.73
CA ALA A 234 -1.98 -6.78 -3.26
C ALA A 234 -1.46 -5.42 -2.74
N PRO A 235 -2.26 -4.35 -2.93
CA PRO A 235 -1.83 -2.98 -2.65
C PRO A 235 -1.61 -2.71 -1.17
N GLU A 236 -2.23 -3.48 -0.27
CA GLU A 236 -2.00 -3.43 1.18
C GLU A 236 -0.53 -3.69 1.53
N GLY A 237 0.15 -4.48 0.69
CA GLY A 237 1.56 -4.80 0.86
C GLY A 237 1.89 -5.68 2.05
N ALA A 238 3.17 -5.93 2.23
CA ALA A 238 3.70 -6.61 3.41
C ALA A 238 4.90 -5.84 3.96
N LEU A 239 4.94 -5.67 5.29
CA LEU A 239 6.07 -5.04 5.96
C LEU A 239 7.36 -5.82 5.64
N ILE A 240 8.28 -5.19 4.93
CA ILE A 240 9.63 -5.74 4.65
C ILE A 240 10.49 -5.58 5.90
N GLY A 241 10.42 -4.41 6.54
CA GLY A 241 11.05 -4.14 7.81
C GLY A 241 11.17 -2.65 8.10
N THR A 242 11.60 -2.33 9.31
CA THR A 242 11.99 -0.97 9.70
C THR A 242 13.48 -0.81 9.50
N SER A 243 13.89 0.21 8.75
CA SER A 243 15.31 0.43 8.53
C SER A 243 16.00 0.94 9.81
N VAL A 244 17.22 0.50 10.04
CA VAL A 244 18.04 0.83 11.20
C VAL A 244 19.27 1.63 10.78
N SER A 245 19.90 2.30 11.74
CA SER A 245 21.22 2.90 11.50
C SER A 245 22.25 1.80 11.22
N ASN A 246 23.10 2.06 10.25
CA ASN A 246 24.33 1.30 9.99
C ASN A 246 25.52 1.78 10.85
N GLY A 247 25.30 2.72 11.78
CA GLY A 247 26.32 3.30 12.65
C GLY A 247 27.29 4.27 11.96
N ILE A 248 27.03 4.63 10.68
CA ILE A 248 27.92 5.43 9.84
C ILE A 248 27.07 6.47 9.10
N GLY A 249 27.33 7.76 9.31
CA GLY A 249 26.51 8.84 8.71
C GLY A 249 25.31 9.26 9.56
N ALA A 250 24.61 10.33 9.13
CA ALA A 250 23.64 11.07 9.94
C ALA A 250 22.16 10.87 9.52
N GLY A 251 21.83 9.84 8.73
CA GLY A 251 20.43 9.64 8.34
C GLY A 251 20.11 8.50 7.37
N SER A 252 21.09 7.78 6.79
CA SER A 252 20.80 6.64 5.92
C SER A 252 20.46 5.38 6.68
N GLY A 253 19.42 4.71 6.23
CA GLY A 253 18.96 3.44 6.77
C GLY A 253 19.53 2.24 6.03
N ILE A 254 19.65 1.11 6.73
CA ILE A 254 19.82 -0.23 6.16
C ILE A 254 18.78 -1.16 6.78
N PHE A 255 18.51 -2.32 6.17
CA PHE A 255 17.70 -3.33 6.84
C PHE A 255 18.57 -4.21 7.75
N SER A 256 18.01 -4.59 8.90
CA SER A 256 18.49 -5.73 9.68
C SER A 256 17.92 -7.02 9.10
N PHE A 257 18.61 -8.14 9.36
CA PHE A 257 18.16 -9.47 8.91
C PHE A 257 17.85 -10.37 10.11
N PRO A 258 16.86 -11.27 9.99
CA PRO A 258 15.98 -11.44 8.83
C PRO A 258 14.98 -10.29 8.65
N LEU A 259 14.57 -10.05 7.40
CA LEU A 259 13.45 -9.18 7.05
C LEU A 259 12.13 -9.78 7.56
N ASN A 260 11.12 -8.93 7.79
CA ASN A 260 9.76 -9.35 8.13
C ASN A 260 9.07 -10.06 6.94
N SER A 261 9.33 -9.59 5.72
CA SER A 261 8.89 -10.21 4.47
C SER A 261 9.93 -10.00 3.36
N SER A 262 9.81 -10.74 2.26
CA SER A 262 10.65 -10.53 1.08
C SER A 262 10.39 -9.19 0.43
N VAL A 263 11.38 -8.66 -0.30
CA VAL A 263 11.24 -7.39 -1.03
C VAL A 263 10.19 -7.49 -2.14
N ASP A 264 10.14 -8.64 -2.82
CA ASP A 264 9.01 -8.99 -3.68
C ASP A 264 7.80 -9.41 -2.86
N HIS A 265 6.63 -8.93 -3.30
CA HIS A 265 5.36 -9.35 -2.73
C HIS A 265 5.07 -10.82 -3.07
N SER A 266 4.38 -11.56 -2.21
CA SER A 266 4.07 -12.99 -2.42
C SER A 266 3.26 -13.26 -3.70
N SER A 267 2.52 -12.27 -4.18
CA SER A 267 1.73 -12.31 -5.41
C SER A 267 2.54 -12.00 -6.67
N ASP A 268 3.83 -11.67 -6.56
CA ASP A 268 4.69 -11.33 -7.69
C ASP A 268 5.05 -12.58 -8.52
N PRO A 269 4.59 -12.68 -9.78
CA PRO A 269 4.80 -13.86 -10.60
C PRO A 269 6.20 -13.92 -11.22
N SER A 270 7.00 -12.84 -11.16
CA SER A 270 8.31 -12.81 -11.80
C SER A 270 9.28 -13.82 -11.19
N THR A 271 10.15 -14.41 -12.00
CA THR A 271 11.26 -15.25 -11.51
C THR A 271 12.58 -14.48 -11.41
N LEU A 272 12.57 -13.18 -11.72
CA LEU A 272 13.77 -12.36 -11.80
C LEU A 272 14.24 -11.89 -10.42
N SER A 273 15.55 -11.92 -10.23
CA SER A 273 16.26 -11.31 -9.10
C SER A 273 16.38 -9.79 -9.28
N PHE A 274 17.03 -9.10 -8.34
CA PHE A 274 17.12 -7.64 -8.31
C PHE A 274 18.55 -7.18 -8.54
N TRP A 275 18.77 -6.16 -9.38
CA TRP A 275 20.05 -5.46 -9.36
C TRP A 275 20.20 -4.73 -8.02
N THR A 276 21.35 -4.89 -7.37
CA THR A 276 21.66 -4.17 -6.12
C THR A 276 23.06 -3.60 -6.12
N GLY A 277 24.07 -4.36 -6.55
CA GLY A 277 25.48 -3.97 -6.40
C GLY A 277 25.94 -3.88 -4.94
N LEU A 278 25.20 -4.49 -4.01
CA LEU A 278 25.40 -4.41 -2.57
C LEU A 278 25.90 -5.73 -2.00
N GLY A 279 26.73 -5.63 -0.95
CA GLY A 279 27.09 -6.72 -0.07
C GLY A 279 26.11 -6.89 1.08
N SER A 280 26.29 -7.93 1.89
CA SER A 280 25.38 -8.30 2.99
C SER A 280 25.26 -7.24 4.08
N GLY A 281 26.24 -6.33 4.19
CA GLY A 281 26.22 -5.17 5.08
C GLY A 281 25.82 -3.88 4.38
N PHE A 282 25.17 -3.94 3.21
CA PHE A 282 24.86 -2.80 2.34
C PHE A 282 26.08 -1.99 1.87
N VAL A 283 27.28 -2.57 1.97
CA VAL A 283 28.51 -2.00 1.41
C VAL A 283 28.50 -2.27 -0.10
N PRO A 284 28.63 -1.25 -0.98
CA PRO A 284 28.76 -1.49 -2.41
C PRO A 284 29.99 -2.36 -2.73
N ILE A 285 29.83 -3.40 -3.55
CA ILE A 285 30.88 -4.43 -3.82
C ILE A 285 32.04 -3.89 -4.70
N GLY A 286 32.05 -2.61 -5.03
CA GLY A 286 33.10 -1.95 -5.82
C GLY A 286 32.86 -2.00 -7.33
N ALA A 287 33.69 -1.26 -8.08
CA ALA A 287 33.46 -0.97 -9.50
C ALA A 287 33.51 -2.18 -10.45
N SER A 288 34.06 -3.32 -10.01
CA SER A 288 34.13 -4.53 -10.84
C SER A 288 32.83 -5.33 -10.90
N TYR A 289 31.89 -5.05 -10.00
CA TYR A 289 30.68 -5.86 -9.79
C TYR A 289 29.40 -5.02 -9.78
N ASN A 290 29.40 -3.95 -10.58
CA ASN A 290 28.26 -3.06 -10.75
C ASN A 290 28.04 -2.72 -12.24
N CYS A 291 28.43 -3.60 -13.17
CA CYS A 291 28.19 -3.41 -14.60
C CYS A 291 28.74 -2.07 -15.15
N SER A 292 29.99 -1.75 -14.81
CA SER A 292 30.64 -0.48 -15.14
C SER A 292 29.81 0.71 -14.66
N SER A 293 29.42 0.68 -13.37
CA SER A 293 28.50 1.66 -12.78
C SER A 293 27.15 1.74 -13.51
N TYR A 294 26.63 0.58 -13.89
CA TYR A 294 25.37 0.37 -14.60
C TYR A 294 25.30 1.03 -15.98
N THR A 295 26.42 1.07 -16.70
CA THR A 295 26.53 1.61 -18.06
C THR A 295 26.85 0.54 -19.12
N ASP A 296 27.15 -0.69 -18.69
CA ASP A 296 27.39 -1.84 -19.57
C ASP A 296 26.40 -2.97 -19.28
N GLY A 297 25.70 -3.43 -20.33
CA GLY A 297 24.72 -4.51 -20.28
C GLY A 297 25.13 -5.69 -21.15
N SER A 298 26.36 -5.69 -21.65
CA SER A 298 26.88 -6.67 -22.60
C SER A 298 28.00 -7.52 -22.00
N SER A 299 28.81 -6.93 -21.11
CA SER A 299 29.96 -7.58 -20.52
C SER A 299 30.08 -7.33 -19.01
N GLY A 300 30.88 -8.14 -18.33
CA GLY A 300 31.10 -8.03 -16.89
C GLY A 300 30.01 -8.66 -16.03
N TYR A 301 30.05 -8.31 -14.74
CA TYR A 301 29.18 -8.86 -13.72
C TYR A 301 28.60 -7.76 -12.82
N GLY A 302 27.41 -8.01 -12.28
CA GLY A 302 26.78 -7.17 -11.27
C GLY A 302 26.23 -8.03 -10.13
N TYR A 303 26.23 -7.51 -8.90
CA TYR A 303 25.62 -8.20 -7.75
C TYR A 303 24.10 -8.07 -7.75
N ASP A 304 23.44 -9.17 -7.37
CA ASP A 304 21.99 -9.21 -7.15
C ASP A 304 21.53 -9.47 -5.72
N GLY A 305 20.28 -9.08 -5.51
CA GLY A 305 19.42 -9.57 -4.45
C GLY A 305 18.52 -10.72 -4.93
N LEU A 306 18.34 -11.72 -4.07
CA LEU A 306 17.53 -12.91 -4.32
C LEU A 306 16.05 -12.65 -4.02
N LYS A 307 15.20 -12.95 -5.00
CA LYS A 307 13.74 -13.01 -4.85
C LYS A 307 13.33 -14.00 -3.73
N GLY A 308 12.34 -13.64 -2.92
CA GLY A 308 11.74 -14.50 -1.89
C GLY A 308 12.63 -14.71 -0.67
N SER A 309 13.78 -14.05 -0.61
CA SER A 309 14.70 -14.14 0.52
C SER A 309 14.36 -13.11 1.58
N THR A 310 14.46 -13.51 2.84
CA THR A 310 14.42 -12.61 4.01
C THR A 310 15.77 -12.48 4.71
N SER A 311 16.77 -13.30 4.36
CA SER A 311 18.15 -13.13 4.81
C SER A 311 18.89 -12.05 4.01
N SER A 312 20.16 -11.81 4.36
CA SER A 312 21.03 -10.84 3.65
C SER A 312 21.13 -11.07 2.14
N SER A 313 20.90 -12.30 1.67
CA SER A 313 20.76 -12.61 0.25
C SER A 313 19.66 -11.86 -0.47
N ALA A 314 18.66 -11.29 0.23
CA ALA A 314 17.64 -10.41 -0.35
C ALA A 314 18.24 -9.21 -1.08
N PHE A 315 19.43 -8.76 -0.66
CA PHE A 315 20.17 -7.67 -1.29
C PHE A 315 21.57 -8.06 -1.78
N SER A 316 22.09 -9.21 -1.34
CA SER A 316 23.47 -9.65 -1.61
C SER A 316 23.55 -11.17 -1.72
N ARG A 317 23.04 -11.74 -2.81
CA ARG A 317 23.16 -13.16 -3.10
C ARG A 317 24.50 -13.46 -3.76
N TYR A 318 24.67 -13.03 -5.00
CA TYR A 318 25.87 -13.32 -5.78
C TYR A 318 26.00 -12.35 -6.96
N TYR A 319 27.04 -12.50 -7.76
CA TYR A 319 27.15 -11.80 -9.04
C TYR A 319 26.65 -12.65 -10.19
N PHE A 320 26.11 -12.00 -11.21
CA PHE A 320 25.69 -12.63 -12.46
C PHE A 320 25.94 -11.66 -13.62
N SER A 321 25.83 -12.16 -14.86
CA SER A 321 26.25 -11.41 -16.04
C SER A 321 25.43 -10.13 -16.21
N CYS A 322 26.07 -9.02 -16.56
CA CYS A 322 25.37 -7.78 -16.92
C CYS A 322 24.46 -7.92 -18.14
N SER A 323 24.63 -8.99 -18.94
CA SER A 323 23.74 -9.36 -20.04
C SER A 323 22.50 -10.17 -19.62
N SER A 324 22.39 -10.52 -18.33
CA SER A 324 21.22 -11.19 -17.79
C SER A 324 20.22 -10.17 -17.25
N PRO A 325 18.91 -10.37 -17.47
CA PRO A 325 17.90 -9.47 -16.96
C PRO A 325 17.71 -9.60 -15.45
N ALA A 326 17.52 -8.47 -14.79
CA ALA A 326 17.03 -8.37 -13.42
C ALA A 326 16.16 -7.13 -13.22
N ARG A 327 15.50 -7.04 -12.08
CA ARG A 327 14.56 -5.98 -11.74
C ARG A 327 15.23 -4.90 -10.89
N LEU A 328 14.57 -3.75 -10.77
CA LEU A 328 15.00 -2.68 -9.88
C LEU A 328 14.07 -2.58 -8.68
N ILE A 329 14.67 -2.45 -7.50
CA ILE A 329 13.95 -2.11 -6.27
C ILE A 329 13.78 -0.59 -6.27
N CYS A 330 12.55 -0.12 -6.32
CA CYS A 330 12.21 1.29 -6.44
C CYS A 330 11.57 1.80 -5.15
N ILE A 331 12.13 2.88 -4.60
CA ILE A 331 11.81 3.38 -3.26
C ILE A 331 11.55 4.89 -3.33
N ARG A 332 10.50 5.36 -2.66
CA ARG A 332 10.25 6.79 -2.45
C ARG A 332 11.22 7.34 -1.41
N GLN A 333 11.90 8.45 -1.73
CA GLN A 333 12.79 9.16 -0.80
C GLN A 333 12.05 10.11 0.15
#